data_AF-A0A1L9PH84-F1
#
_entry.id   AF-A0A1L9PH84-F1
#
_cell.length_a   1.000
_cell.length_b   1.000
_cell.length_c   1.000
_cell.angle_alpha   90.00
_cell.angle_beta   90.00
_cell.angle_gamma   90.00
#
_symmetry.space_group_name_H-M   'P 1'
#
loop_
_entity.id
_entity.type
_entity.pdbx_description
1 polymer ?
#
loop_
_entity_poly.entity_id
_entity_poly.type
_entity_poly.pdbx_seq_one_letter_code
_entity_poly.pdbx_strand_id
1 'polypeptide(L)'
;MHKFSTETYKSFFVLPADRHVWQSVIPRRALDHDFLLDGLLSVAALHTASSSGRQTARPYLDAAMDFQSRGLKPFQNAIQNISPENCDAVFVHSIITIVNGIVFPQIAAEITEFASSSVLENIFTLFNLVQGTAEISKLTGPWLKKSSLIPGDFWGSTSDSILDTEIEQALTRLRELNRQENIEHPQRHGQIELAISRLRQCFQRYFSFRDPASVVTWLAIVDKEFVDYLHQEEPLPILVMVHWGVLLAELDGEVWWASKSGRALVSDALGILDRGGVDFGIASSWPRGKVGL
;
A
#
# COMPACT_ATOMS: atom_id res chain seq x y z
N MET A 1 0.21 7.25 -22.25
CA MET A 1 -0.61 6.07 -22.60
C MET A 1 0.18 4.85 -23.06
N HIS A 2 1.10 4.94 -24.04
CA HIS A 2 1.85 3.76 -24.50
C HIS A 2 2.51 2.97 -23.34
N LYS A 3 3.33 3.64 -22.51
CA LYS A 3 3.96 3.05 -21.31
C LYS A 3 2.96 2.34 -20.39
N PHE A 4 1.76 2.92 -20.21
CA PHE A 4 0.73 2.30 -19.38
C PHE A 4 0.28 0.96 -19.98
N SER A 5 -0.12 0.94 -21.25
CA SER A 5 -0.71 -0.23 -21.91
C SER A 5 0.30 -1.32 -22.29
N THR A 6 1.61 -1.04 -22.23
CA THR A 6 2.67 -2.04 -22.51
C THR A 6 3.36 -2.55 -21.25
N GLU A 7 3.48 -1.71 -20.22
CA GLU A 7 4.31 -2.00 -19.05
C GLU A 7 3.60 -1.71 -17.73
N THR A 8 3.15 -0.48 -17.47
CA THR A 8 2.65 -0.09 -16.14
C THR A 8 1.44 -0.90 -15.69
N TYR A 9 0.52 -1.25 -16.60
CA TYR A 9 -0.68 -2.01 -16.25
C TYR A 9 -0.36 -3.38 -15.60
N LYS A 10 0.82 -3.96 -15.86
CA LYS A 10 1.23 -5.28 -15.34
C LYS A 10 1.36 -5.33 -13.82
N SER A 11 1.53 -4.18 -13.17
CA SER A 11 1.67 -4.09 -11.70
C SER A 11 0.33 -3.89 -10.97
N PHE A 12 -0.81 -3.92 -11.67
CA PHE A 12 -2.13 -3.61 -11.11
C PHE A 12 -3.10 -4.81 -11.08
N PHE A 13 -2.67 -5.98 -11.55
CA PHE A 13 -3.49 -7.18 -11.53
C PHE A 13 -2.67 -8.43 -11.24
N VAL A 14 -3.37 -9.49 -10.84
CA VAL A 14 -2.78 -10.77 -10.46
C VAL A 14 -3.38 -11.89 -11.29
N LEU A 15 -4.71 -11.91 -11.40
CA LEU A 15 -5.40 -12.92 -12.17
C LEU A 15 -5.24 -12.63 -13.67
N PRO A 16 -4.88 -13.62 -14.51
CA PRO A 16 -4.78 -13.43 -15.95
C PRO A 16 -6.07 -12.89 -16.60
N ALA A 17 -7.22 -13.18 -15.99
CA ALA A 17 -8.53 -12.67 -16.41
C ALA A 17 -8.62 -11.13 -16.37
N ASP A 18 -7.94 -10.50 -15.42
CA ASP A 18 -7.97 -9.04 -15.20
C ASP A 18 -6.98 -8.31 -16.13
N ARG A 19 -6.10 -9.05 -16.83
CA ARG A 19 -5.12 -8.46 -17.76
C ARG A 19 -5.79 -7.56 -18.79
N HIS A 20 -6.85 -8.05 -19.43
CA HIS A 20 -7.56 -7.30 -20.47
C HIS A 20 -8.24 -6.05 -19.90
N VAL A 21 -8.73 -6.13 -18.66
CA VAL A 21 -9.35 -5.01 -17.96
C VAL A 21 -8.35 -3.86 -17.81
N TRP A 22 -7.18 -4.14 -17.22
CA TRP A 22 -6.16 -3.13 -16.99
C TRP A 22 -5.47 -2.66 -18.27
N GLN A 23 -5.25 -3.55 -19.23
CA GLN A 23 -4.55 -3.19 -20.46
C GLN A 23 -5.37 -2.33 -21.42
N SER A 24 -6.68 -2.60 -21.51
CA SER A 24 -7.53 -2.11 -22.60
C SER A 24 -8.82 -1.46 -22.14
N VAL A 25 -9.55 -2.07 -21.18
CA VAL A 25 -10.86 -1.55 -20.75
C VAL A 25 -10.69 -0.24 -19.97
N ILE A 26 -9.80 -0.21 -18.98
CA ILE A 26 -9.53 0.98 -18.16
C ILE A 26 -9.01 2.16 -19.01
N PRO A 27 -8.03 1.97 -19.92
CA PRO A 27 -7.64 3.03 -20.86
C PRO A 27 -8.76 3.57 -21.74
N ARG A 28 -9.71 2.73 -22.16
CA ARG A 28 -10.88 3.20 -22.93
C ARG A 28 -11.84 3.97 -22.05
N ARG A 29 -12.15 3.47 -20.85
CA ARG A 29 -12.95 4.18 -19.84
C ARG A 29 -12.38 5.55 -19.52
N ALA A 30 -11.05 5.67 -19.47
CA ALA A 30 -10.39 6.94 -19.19
C ALA A 30 -10.66 8.02 -20.24
N LEU A 31 -10.99 7.66 -21.48
CA LEU A 31 -11.34 8.63 -22.52
C LEU A 31 -12.67 9.35 -22.23
N ASP A 32 -13.54 8.76 -21.40
CA ASP A 32 -14.80 9.36 -20.95
C ASP A 32 -14.66 10.13 -19.63
N HIS A 33 -13.48 10.06 -18.98
CA HIS A 33 -13.24 10.58 -17.65
C HIS A 33 -11.85 11.22 -17.53
N ASP A 34 -11.75 12.54 -17.73
CA ASP A 34 -10.49 13.29 -17.74
C ASP A 34 -9.61 13.01 -16.50
N PHE A 35 -10.20 12.92 -15.31
CA PHE A 35 -9.45 12.60 -14.10
C PHE A 35 -8.79 11.23 -14.16
N LEU A 36 -9.47 10.22 -14.70
CA LEU A 36 -8.91 8.88 -14.84
C LEU A 36 -7.80 8.88 -15.87
N LEU A 37 -7.98 9.58 -17.00
CA LEU A 37 -6.94 9.72 -18.02
C LEU A 37 -5.67 10.34 -17.43
N ASP A 38 -5.82 11.45 -16.70
CA ASP A 38 -4.72 12.12 -16.02
C ASP A 38 -4.06 11.21 -14.97
N GLY A 39 -4.85 10.44 -14.21
CA GLY A 39 -4.31 9.42 -13.30
C GLY A 39 -3.43 8.40 -14.03
N LEU A 40 -3.92 7.79 -15.11
CA LEU A 40 -3.18 6.81 -15.90
C LEU A 40 -1.89 7.40 -16.50
N LEU A 41 -1.94 8.65 -16.95
CA LEU A 41 -0.78 9.36 -17.49
C LEU A 41 0.24 9.69 -16.40
N SER A 42 -0.21 10.13 -15.22
CA SER A 42 0.65 10.38 -14.06
C SER A 42 1.44 9.12 -13.68
N VAL A 43 0.74 8.01 -13.45
CA VAL A 43 1.42 6.79 -13.00
C VAL A 43 2.32 6.18 -14.06
N ALA A 44 1.99 6.35 -15.35
CA ALA A 44 2.87 5.98 -16.43
C ALA A 44 4.13 6.85 -16.51
N ALA A 45 4.00 8.15 -16.24
CA ALA A 45 5.14 9.07 -16.14
C ALA A 45 6.03 8.69 -14.95
N LEU A 46 5.45 8.41 -13.78
CA LEU A 46 6.21 7.93 -12.61
C LEU A 46 6.92 6.60 -12.85
N HIS A 47 6.29 5.63 -13.50
CA HIS A 47 6.95 4.38 -13.86
C HIS A 47 8.10 4.60 -14.87
N THR A 48 7.97 5.60 -15.74
CA THR A 48 9.07 5.98 -16.63
C THR A 48 10.20 6.64 -15.84
N ALA A 49 9.87 7.54 -14.90
CA ALA A 49 10.83 8.21 -14.04
C ALA A 49 11.61 7.19 -13.18
N SER A 50 10.95 6.20 -12.59
CA SER A 50 11.58 5.17 -11.75
C SER A 50 12.53 4.25 -12.52
N SER A 51 12.29 4.08 -13.82
CA SER A 51 13.14 3.28 -14.71
C SER A 51 14.24 4.13 -15.38
N SER A 52 14.25 5.45 -15.17
CA SER A 52 15.17 6.39 -15.80
C SER A 52 16.36 6.70 -14.89
N GLY A 53 17.49 7.11 -15.47
CA GLY A 53 18.59 7.67 -14.68
C GLY A 53 18.18 9.00 -14.03
N ARG A 54 18.84 9.36 -12.92
CA ARG A 54 18.55 10.57 -12.11
C ARG A 54 18.36 11.85 -12.94
N GLN A 55 19.22 12.07 -13.95
CA GLN A 55 19.18 13.27 -14.80
C GLN A 55 17.99 13.28 -15.77
N THR A 56 17.52 12.10 -16.18
CA THR A 56 16.43 11.93 -17.16
C THR A 56 15.06 11.73 -16.50
N ALA A 57 15.02 11.47 -15.19
CA ALA A 57 13.77 11.25 -14.46
C ALA A 57 12.96 12.54 -14.23
N ARG A 58 13.63 13.69 -14.14
CA ARG A 58 13.00 14.97 -13.77
C ARG A 58 11.85 15.41 -14.69
N PRO A 59 11.96 15.40 -16.03
CA PRO A 59 10.84 15.76 -16.90
C PRO A 59 9.61 14.85 -16.72
N TYR A 60 9.82 13.56 -16.41
CA TYR A 60 8.72 12.63 -16.15
C TYR A 60 8.09 12.84 -14.78
N LEU A 61 8.89 13.22 -13.78
CA LEU A 61 8.38 13.61 -12.46
C LEU A 61 7.52 14.87 -12.57
N ASP A 62 8.00 15.91 -13.28
CA ASP A 62 7.25 17.15 -13.52
C ASP A 62 5.94 16.86 -14.28
N ALA A 63 6.00 16.05 -15.34
CA ALA A 63 4.79 15.63 -16.06
C ALA A 63 3.80 14.88 -15.16
N ALA A 64 4.26 14.02 -14.25
CA ALA A 64 3.39 13.35 -13.30
C ALA A 64 2.70 14.34 -12.35
N MET A 65 3.42 15.37 -11.86
CA MET A 65 2.83 16.44 -11.05
C MET A 65 1.75 17.19 -11.81
N ASP A 66 2.01 17.53 -13.07
CA ASP A 66 1.06 18.25 -13.91
C ASP A 66 -0.23 17.44 -14.09
N PHE A 67 -0.10 16.15 -14.43
CA PHE A 67 -1.26 15.26 -14.57
C PHE A 67 -2.05 15.12 -13.26
N GLN A 68 -1.37 14.91 -12.13
CA GLN A 68 -2.05 14.85 -10.82
C GLN A 68 -2.79 16.17 -10.50
N SER A 69 -2.14 17.31 -10.74
CA SER A 69 -2.70 18.62 -10.47
C SER A 69 -3.96 18.90 -11.31
N ARG A 70 -3.92 18.53 -12.60
CA ARG A 70 -5.09 18.67 -13.50
C ARG A 70 -6.23 17.73 -13.11
N GLY A 71 -5.92 16.48 -12.77
CA GLY A 71 -6.91 15.46 -12.42
C GLY A 71 -7.56 15.64 -11.05
N LEU A 72 -6.92 16.37 -10.12
CA LEU A 72 -7.33 16.46 -8.72
C LEU A 72 -8.74 17.02 -8.53
N LYS A 73 -9.02 18.22 -9.08
CA LYS A 73 -10.32 18.87 -8.90
C LYS A 73 -11.46 18.10 -9.59
N PRO A 74 -11.30 17.62 -10.84
CA PRO A 74 -12.27 16.73 -11.46
C PRO A 74 -12.51 15.43 -10.67
N PHE A 75 -11.46 14.82 -10.10
CA PHE A 75 -11.59 13.64 -9.24
C PHE A 75 -12.38 13.93 -7.96
N GLN A 76 -12.08 15.04 -7.27
CA GLN A 76 -12.83 15.47 -6.07
C GLN A 76 -14.32 15.67 -6.38
N ASN A 77 -14.64 16.29 -7.52
CA ASN A 77 -16.03 16.44 -7.97
C ASN A 77 -16.69 15.08 -8.24
N ALA A 78 -15.95 14.11 -8.81
CA ALA A 78 -16.46 12.77 -9.06
C ALA A 78 -16.72 11.99 -7.76
N ILE A 79 -15.87 12.15 -6.73
CA ILE A 79 -16.10 11.57 -5.39
C ILE A 79 -17.38 12.11 -4.75
N GLN A 80 -17.69 13.40 -4.94
CA GLN A 80 -18.92 14.00 -4.40
C GLN A 80 -20.18 13.53 -5.14
N ASN A 81 -20.03 12.96 -6.34
CA ASN A 81 -21.12 12.57 -7.23
C ASN A 81 -20.90 11.14 -7.78
N ILE A 82 -20.60 10.19 -6.89
CA ILE A 82 -20.43 8.78 -7.29
C ILE A 82 -21.77 8.21 -7.73
N SER A 83 -21.75 7.52 -8.87
CA SER A 83 -22.91 6.94 -9.56
C SER A 83 -22.53 5.57 -10.15
N PRO A 84 -23.49 4.73 -10.54
CA PRO A 84 -23.22 3.49 -11.25
C PRO A 84 -22.35 3.68 -12.51
N GLU A 85 -22.44 4.85 -13.16
CA GLU A 85 -21.78 5.14 -14.43
C GLU A 85 -20.30 5.53 -14.30
N ASN A 86 -19.88 6.08 -13.15
CA ASN A 86 -18.50 6.54 -12.92
C ASN A 86 -17.78 5.81 -11.77
N CYS A 87 -18.46 4.89 -11.08
CA CYS A 87 -17.93 4.23 -9.88
C CYS A 87 -16.62 3.47 -10.14
N ASP A 88 -16.49 2.85 -11.32
CA ASP A 88 -15.28 2.15 -11.75
C ASP A 88 -14.12 3.12 -11.97
N ALA A 89 -14.36 4.22 -12.68
CA ALA A 89 -13.36 5.25 -12.91
C ALA A 89 -12.86 5.88 -11.59
N VAL A 90 -13.77 6.20 -10.66
CA VAL A 90 -13.43 6.75 -9.34
C VAL A 90 -12.57 5.76 -8.54
N PHE A 91 -12.97 4.49 -8.50
CA PHE A 91 -12.23 3.46 -7.77
C PHE A 91 -10.85 3.18 -8.38
N VAL A 92 -10.75 3.08 -9.71
CA VAL A 92 -9.45 2.87 -10.37
C VAL A 92 -8.53 4.07 -10.15
N HIS A 93 -9.06 5.30 -10.25
CA HIS A 93 -8.26 6.49 -9.97
C HIS A 93 -7.76 6.53 -8.52
N SER A 94 -8.56 6.09 -7.54
CA SER A 94 -8.11 6.05 -6.15
C SER A 94 -6.96 5.05 -5.92
N ILE A 95 -6.98 3.89 -6.59
CA ILE A 95 -5.84 2.95 -6.61
C ILE A 95 -4.59 3.61 -7.20
N ILE A 96 -4.74 4.32 -8.32
CA ILE A 96 -3.63 5.03 -8.96
C ILE A 96 -3.06 6.11 -8.04
N THR A 97 -3.91 6.83 -7.31
CA THR A 97 -3.48 7.85 -6.33
C THR A 97 -2.64 7.25 -5.20
N ILE A 98 -2.96 6.02 -4.74
CA ILE A 98 -2.11 5.32 -3.77
C ILE A 98 -0.71 5.10 -4.35
N VAL A 99 -0.61 4.55 -5.58
CA VAL A 99 0.68 4.29 -6.23
C VAL A 99 1.48 5.58 -6.45
N ASN A 100 0.81 6.66 -6.88
CA ASN A 100 1.43 7.97 -7.00
C ASN A 100 1.97 8.46 -5.65
N GLY A 101 1.21 8.30 -4.57
CA GLY A 101 1.60 8.68 -3.21
C GLY A 101 2.81 7.90 -2.66
N ILE A 102 3.03 6.66 -3.14
CA ILE A 102 4.21 5.87 -2.79
C ILE A 102 5.44 6.36 -3.58
N VAL A 103 5.30 6.43 -4.90
CA VAL A 103 6.45 6.61 -5.80
C VAL A 103 6.92 8.06 -5.85
N PHE A 104 5.99 9.01 -5.85
CA PHE A 104 6.32 10.42 -6.07
C PHE A 104 7.33 10.96 -5.03
N PRO A 105 7.12 10.79 -3.70
CA PRO A 105 8.08 11.27 -2.71
C PRO A 105 9.45 10.60 -2.84
N GLN A 106 9.48 9.30 -3.19
CA GLN A 106 10.72 8.54 -3.35
C GLN A 106 11.59 9.12 -4.48
N ILE A 107 11.01 9.29 -5.67
CA ILE A 107 11.74 9.85 -6.82
C ILE A 107 12.12 11.31 -6.57
N ALA A 108 11.22 12.10 -5.96
CA ALA A 108 11.49 13.50 -5.64
C ALA A 108 12.69 13.64 -4.69
N ALA A 109 12.79 12.80 -3.65
CA ALA A 109 13.92 12.78 -2.73
C ALA A 109 15.22 12.39 -3.44
N GLU A 110 15.19 11.40 -4.33
CA GLU A 110 16.38 10.96 -5.10
C GLU A 110 16.92 12.01 -6.07
N ILE A 111 16.05 12.91 -6.58
CA ILE A 111 16.40 13.98 -7.52
C ILE A 111 16.82 15.26 -6.81
N THR A 112 16.13 15.63 -5.72
CA THR A 112 16.28 16.95 -5.09
C THR A 112 17.36 17.01 -4.01
N GLU A 113 17.89 15.86 -3.54
CA GLU A 113 18.84 15.77 -2.42
C GLU A 113 18.37 16.47 -1.12
N PHE A 114 17.10 16.90 -1.06
CA PHE A 114 16.49 17.46 0.13
C PHE A 114 16.00 16.35 1.06
N ALA A 115 16.07 16.64 2.37
CA ALA A 115 15.65 15.73 3.43
C ALA A 115 14.28 15.13 3.10
N SER A 116 14.27 13.81 2.92
CA SER A 116 13.03 13.05 2.82
C SER A 116 12.16 13.38 4.03
N SER A 117 10.87 13.61 3.81
CA SER A 117 9.86 13.46 4.87
C SER A 117 10.12 12.16 5.63
N SER A 118 9.83 12.14 6.93
CA SER A 118 10.08 10.92 7.70
C SER A 118 9.31 9.76 7.06
N VAL A 119 9.88 8.55 7.03
CA VAL A 119 9.19 7.40 6.44
C VAL A 119 7.86 7.12 7.16
N LEU A 120 7.73 7.54 8.43
CA LEU A 120 6.45 7.56 9.15
C LEU A 120 5.44 8.57 8.59
N GLU A 121 5.83 9.81 8.27
CA GLU A 121 4.90 10.77 7.65
C GLU A 121 4.39 10.27 6.29
N ASN A 122 5.27 9.62 5.52
CA ASN A 122 4.90 8.98 4.26
C ASN A 122 3.91 7.83 4.51
N ILE A 123 4.13 6.99 5.53
CA ILE A 123 3.19 5.90 5.82
C ILE A 123 1.84 6.41 6.30
N PHE A 124 1.78 7.46 7.12
CA PHE A 124 0.50 8.06 7.54
C PHE A 124 -0.27 8.67 6.37
N THR A 125 0.44 9.28 5.43
CA THR A 125 -0.17 9.74 4.18
C THR A 125 -0.75 8.57 3.39
N LEU A 126 -0.02 7.47 3.28
CA LEU A 126 -0.49 6.26 2.61
C LEU A 126 -1.68 5.62 3.33
N PHE A 127 -1.70 5.56 4.67
CA PHE A 127 -2.85 5.11 5.45
C PHE A 127 -4.10 5.89 5.06
N ASN A 128 -4.04 7.22 5.02
CA ASN A 128 -5.17 8.07 4.65
C ASN A 128 -5.66 7.80 3.22
N LEU A 129 -4.74 7.66 2.26
CA LEU A 129 -5.09 7.37 0.86
C LEU A 129 -5.75 5.98 0.71
N VAL A 130 -5.20 4.98 1.40
CA VAL A 130 -5.70 3.61 1.33
C VAL A 130 -7.05 3.47 2.04
N GLN A 131 -7.22 4.08 3.21
CA GLN A 131 -8.52 4.10 3.91
C GLN A 131 -9.58 4.85 3.10
N GLY A 132 -9.23 5.99 2.48
CA GLY A 132 -10.13 6.69 1.56
C GLY A 132 -10.57 5.82 0.38
N THR A 133 -9.64 5.06 -0.20
CA THR A 133 -9.94 4.07 -1.24
C THR A 133 -10.82 2.93 -0.74
N ALA A 134 -10.63 2.48 0.50
CA ALA A 134 -11.48 1.46 1.12
C ALA A 134 -12.92 1.96 1.31
N GLU A 135 -13.10 3.22 1.71
CA GLU A 135 -14.44 3.83 1.80
C GLU A 135 -15.10 3.96 0.42
N ILE A 136 -14.36 4.39 -0.61
CA ILE A 136 -14.84 4.38 -2.00
C ILE A 136 -15.26 2.96 -2.40
N SER A 137 -14.44 1.95 -2.11
CA SER A 137 -14.74 0.54 -2.41
C SER A 137 -16.03 0.07 -1.74
N LYS A 138 -16.28 0.46 -0.48
CA LYS A 138 -17.52 0.11 0.24
C LYS A 138 -18.74 0.75 -0.42
N LEU A 139 -18.65 2.03 -0.78
CA LEU A 139 -19.74 2.79 -1.42
C LEU A 139 -20.09 2.24 -2.81
N THR A 140 -19.06 1.93 -3.60
CA THR A 140 -19.17 1.48 -4.99
C THR A 140 -19.40 -0.03 -5.14
N GLY A 141 -19.17 -0.81 -4.08
CA GLY A 141 -19.20 -2.27 -4.09
C GLY A 141 -20.43 -2.91 -4.75
N PRO A 142 -21.67 -2.45 -4.49
CA PRO A 142 -22.87 -2.99 -5.16
C PRO A 142 -22.84 -2.86 -6.69
N TRP A 143 -22.25 -1.79 -7.22
CA TRP A 143 -22.15 -1.54 -8.67
C TRP A 143 -20.93 -2.22 -9.29
N LEU A 144 -19.80 -2.25 -8.56
CA LEU A 144 -18.57 -2.85 -9.05
C LEU A 144 -18.66 -4.36 -9.24
N LYS A 145 -19.41 -5.07 -8.37
CA LYS A 145 -19.71 -6.50 -8.53
C LYS A 145 -20.41 -6.80 -9.87
N LYS A 146 -21.17 -5.83 -10.41
CA LYS A 146 -21.84 -5.95 -11.71
C LYS A 146 -20.92 -5.59 -12.88
N SER A 147 -19.91 -4.75 -12.66
CA SER A 147 -18.97 -4.28 -13.69
C SER A 147 -17.90 -5.31 -14.09
N SER A 148 -17.72 -6.40 -13.34
CA SER A 148 -16.67 -7.42 -13.52
C SER A 148 -15.22 -6.90 -13.41
N LEU A 149 -15.01 -5.70 -12.86
CA LEU A 149 -13.68 -5.07 -12.75
C LEU A 149 -12.92 -5.46 -11.47
N ILE A 150 -13.59 -6.07 -10.49
CA ILE A 150 -12.98 -6.52 -9.23
C ILE A 150 -13.41 -7.96 -8.96
N PRO A 151 -12.48 -8.86 -8.60
CA PRO A 151 -12.82 -10.21 -8.16
C PRO A 151 -13.85 -10.20 -7.03
N GLY A 152 -14.85 -11.08 -7.12
CA GLY A 152 -16.03 -11.07 -6.24
C GLY A 152 -15.75 -11.37 -4.76
N ASP A 153 -14.65 -12.05 -4.44
CA ASP A 153 -14.26 -12.36 -3.06
C ASP A 153 -12.74 -12.26 -2.86
N PHE A 154 -12.29 -11.17 -2.23
CA PHE A 154 -10.88 -10.94 -1.90
C PHE A 154 -10.38 -11.86 -0.78
N TRP A 155 -11.24 -12.46 0.05
CA TRP A 155 -10.81 -13.30 1.18
C TRP A 155 -11.20 -14.78 1.03
N GLY A 156 -12.06 -15.12 0.05
CA GLY A 156 -12.73 -16.42 -0.10
C GLY A 156 -11.88 -17.67 -0.34
N SER A 157 -10.56 -17.60 -0.20
CA SER A 157 -9.66 -18.74 -0.45
C SER A 157 -8.41 -18.75 0.44
N THR A 158 -8.33 -17.87 1.44
CA THR A 158 -7.13 -17.72 2.28
C THR A 158 -7.18 -18.47 3.61
N SER A 159 -8.37 -18.87 4.07
CA SER A 159 -8.57 -19.47 5.41
C SER A 159 -7.77 -20.75 5.63
N ASP A 160 -7.51 -21.51 4.55
CA ASP A 160 -6.92 -22.84 4.62
C ASP A 160 -5.43 -22.85 4.22
N SER A 161 -4.87 -21.69 3.88
CA SER A 161 -3.47 -21.57 3.47
C SER A 161 -2.52 -21.61 4.67
N ILE A 162 -1.52 -22.49 4.59
CA ILE A 162 -0.49 -22.66 5.61
C ILE A 162 0.59 -21.59 5.37
N LEU A 163 0.87 -20.78 6.39
CA LEU A 163 2.01 -19.88 6.39
C LEU A 163 3.31 -20.62 6.71
N ASP A 164 4.40 -20.07 6.21
CA ASP A 164 5.73 -20.53 6.60
C ASP A 164 5.90 -20.48 8.13
N THR A 165 6.59 -21.50 8.67
CA THR A 165 6.74 -21.68 10.12
C THR A 165 7.50 -20.52 10.75
N GLU A 166 8.46 -19.92 10.04
CA GLU A 166 9.23 -18.79 10.53
C GLU A 166 8.35 -17.54 10.71
N ILE A 167 7.49 -17.27 9.71
CA ILE A 167 6.55 -16.13 9.74
C ILE A 167 5.52 -16.33 10.86
N GLU A 168 4.94 -17.52 10.99
CA GLU A 168 4.01 -17.82 12.09
C GLU A 168 4.67 -17.60 13.44
N GLN A 169 5.90 -18.09 13.65
CA GLN A 169 6.61 -17.86 14.90
C GLN A 169 6.88 -16.37 15.17
N ALA A 170 7.21 -15.56 14.15
CA ALA A 170 7.38 -14.12 14.31
C ALA A 170 6.07 -13.44 14.77
N LEU A 171 4.95 -13.79 14.15
CA LEU A 171 3.63 -13.28 14.53
C LEU A 171 3.19 -13.79 15.92
N THR A 172 3.52 -15.02 16.30
CA THR A 172 3.29 -15.53 17.67
C THR A 172 4.08 -14.73 18.71
N ARG A 173 5.32 -14.33 18.40
CA ARG A 173 6.13 -13.48 19.31
C ARG A 173 5.47 -12.11 19.51
N LEU A 174 4.95 -11.49 18.45
CA LEU A 174 4.19 -10.23 18.57
C LEU A 174 2.97 -10.38 19.48
N ARG A 175 2.21 -11.47 19.34
CA ARG A 175 1.05 -11.75 20.20
C ARG A 175 1.43 -11.93 21.66
N GLU A 176 2.54 -12.61 21.92
CA GLU A 176 3.04 -12.81 23.28
C GLU A 176 3.50 -11.48 23.91
N LEU A 177 4.22 -10.64 23.16
CA LEU A 177 4.58 -9.30 23.59
C LEU A 177 3.33 -8.45 23.88
N ASN A 178 2.33 -8.48 22.99
CA ASN A 178 1.07 -7.79 23.21
C ASN A 178 0.33 -8.28 24.44
N ARG A 179 0.37 -9.58 24.73
CA ARG A 179 -0.20 -10.16 25.95
C ARG A 179 0.51 -9.62 27.18
N GLN A 180 1.85 -9.60 27.17
CA GLN A 180 2.68 -9.20 28.32
C GLN A 180 2.58 -7.70 28.62
N GLU A 181 2.62 -6.84 27.61
CA GLU A 181 2.57 -5.38 27.81
C GLU A 181 1.18 -4.85 28.15
N ASN A 182 0.13 -5.58 27.78
CA ASN A 182 -1.25 -5.11 27.92
C ASN A 182 -2.12 -5.97 28.84
N ILE A 183 -1.52 -6.70 29.80
CA ILE A 183 -2.25 -7.52 30.78
C ILE A 183 -3.33 -6.69 31.48
N GLU A 184 -3.00 -5.46 31.87
CA GLU A 184 -3.90 -4.55 32.59
C GLU A 184 -4.70 -3.61 31.67
N HIS A 185 -4.52 -3.72 30.35
CA HIS A 185 -5.14 -2.86 29.34
C HIS A 185 -5.90 -3.66 28.27
N PRO A 186 -7.05 -4.28 28.60
CA PRO A 186 -7.77 -5.18 27.69
C PRO A 186 -8.19 -4.54 26.36
N GLN A 187 -8.53 -3.25 26.37
CA GLN A 187 -8.89 -2.52 25.16
C GLN A 187 -7.69 -2.37 24.20
N ARG A 188 -6.55 -1.90 24.72
CA ARG A 188 -5.30 -1.77 23.96
C ARG A 188 -4.83 -3.13 23.45
N HIS A 189 -4.87 -4.16 24.32
CA HIS A 189 -4.58 -5.54 23.94
C HIS A 189 -5.41 -5.99 22.74
N GLY A 190 -6.74 -5.80 22.80
CA GLY A 190 -7.65 -6.21 21.73
C GLY A 190 -7.40 -5.49 20.40
N GLN A 191 -7.09 -4.20 20.43
CA GLN A 191 -6.80 -3.41 19.23
C GLN A 191 -5.50 -3.85 18.54
N ILE A 192 -4.43 -4.04 19.32
CA ILE A 192 -3.14 -4.54 18.78
C ILE A 192 -3.28 -5.99 18.31
N GLU A 193 -4.01 -6.84 19.04
CA GLU A 193 -4.24 -8.24 18.66
C GLU A 193 -4.99 -8.34 17.32
N LEU A 194 -5.95 -7.45 17.09
CA LEU A 194 -6.68 -7.36 15.84
C LEU A 194 -5.78 -6.91 14.68
N ALA A 195 -4.90 -5.92 14.91
CA ALA A 195 -3.91 -5.49 13.92
C ALA A 195 -2.93 -6.60 13.52
N ILE A 196 -2.43 -7.38 14.50
CA ILE A 196 -1.58 -8.55 14.27
C ILE A 196 -2.34 -9.65 13.51
N SER A 197 -3.60 -9.91 13.87
CA SER A 197 -4.41 -10.93 13.22
C SER A 197 -4.72 -10.58 11.75
N ARG A 198 -4.99 -9.30 11.46
CA ARG A 198 -5.14 -8.77 10.09
C ARG A 198 -3.83 -8.85 9.30
N LEU A 199 -2.69 -8.56 9.95
CA LEU A 199 -1.38 -8.70 9.33
C LEU A 199 -1.13 -10.16 8.92
N ARG A 200 -1.44 -11.11 9.80
CA ARG A 200 -1.36 -12.55 9.50
C ARG A 200 -2.20 -12.93 8.28
N GLN A 201 -3.42 -12.42 8.16
CA GLN A 201 -4.28 -12.67 6.99
C GLN A 201 -3.67 -12.11 5.69
N CYS A 202 -3.02 -10.94 5.76
CA CYS A 202 -2.34 -10.33 4.62
C CYS A 202 -1.13 -11.17 4.18
N PHE A 203 -0.33 -11.67 5.13
CA PHE A 203 0.74 -12.63 4.88
C PHE A 203 0.21 -13.90 4.19
N GLN A 204 -0.82 -14.54 4.76
CA GLN A 204 -1.44 -15.75 4.19
C GLN A 204 -1.87 -15.54 2.73
N ARG A 205 -2.57 -14.43 2.47
CA ARG A 205 -3.05 -14.10 1.14
C ARG A 205 -1.92 -13.85 0.16
N TYR A 206 -0.93 -13.04 0.54
CA TYR A 206 0.19 -12.73 -0.32
C TYR A 206 0.96 -13.99 -0.74
N PHE A 207 1.27 -14.89 0.21
CA PHE A 207 2.00 -16.12 -0.11
C PHE A 207 1.16 -17.14 -0.89
N SER A 208 -0.17 -17.05 -0.84
CA SER A 208 -1.07 -17.91 -1.64
C SER A 208 -1.26 -17.43 -3.08
N PHE A 209 -1.36 -16.12 -3.28
CA PHE A 209 -1.76 -15.54 -4.58
C PHE A 209 -0.69 -14.69 -5.25
N ARG A 210 0.36 -14.29 -4.54
CA ARG A 210 1.36 -13.30 -4.97
C ARG A 210 0.70 -11.99 -5.41
N ASP A 211 -0.33 -11.59 -4.67
CA ASP A 211 -1.13 -10.40 -4.95
C ASP A 211 -0.62 -9.18 -4.18
N PRO A 212 -0.05 -8.15 -4.85
CA PRO A 212 0.43 -6.94 -4.19
C PRO A 212 -0.65 -6.19 -3.41
N ALA A 213 -1.93 -6.32 -3.80
CA ALA A 213 -3.02 -5.73 -3.04
C ALA A 213 -3.08 -6.30 -1.62
N SER A 214 -2.70 -7.56 -1.40
CA SER A 214 -2.63 -8.18 -0.06
C SER A 214 -1.74 -7.43 0.91
N VAL A 215 -0.67 -6.80 0.41
CA VAL A 215 0.26 -6.01 1.23
C VAL A 215 -0.39 -4.68 1.61
N VAL A 216 -0.96 -3.98 0.63
CA VAL A 216 -1.58 -2.65 0.81
C VAL A 216 -2.88 -2.75 1.61
N THR A 217 -3.62 -3.86 1.50
CA THR A 217 -4.90 -4.07 2.20
C THR A 217 -4.75 -3.99 3.72
N TRP A 218 -3.59 -4.32 4.30
CA TRP A 218 -3.40 -4.15 5.74
C TRP A 218 -3.66 -2.71 6.20
N LEU A 219 -3.20 -1.73 5.40
CA LEU A 219 -3.45 -0.29 5.66
C LEU A 219 -4.94 0.07 5.53
N ALA A 220 -5.69 -0.66 4.71
CA ALA A 220 -7.13 -0.45 4.49
C ALA A 220 -7.99 -0.97 5.64
N ILE A 221 -7.54 -2.05 6.29
CA ILE A 221 -8.36 -2.79 7.26
C ILE A 221 -7.95 -2.57 8.70
N VAL A 222 -6.77 -2.00 8.98
CA VAL A 222 -6.38 -1.67 10.36
C VAL A 222 -7.24 -0.52 10.90
N ASP A 223 -7.60 -0.58 12.18
CA ASP A 223 -8.49 0.41 12.78
C ASP A 223 -7.75 1.71 13.09
N LYS A 224 -8.51 2.81 13.16
CA LYS A 224 -7.96 4.15 13.41
C LYS A 224 -7.27 4.25 14.76
N GLU A 225 -7.79 3.57 15.77
CA GLU A 225 -7.23 3.54 17.12
C GLU A 225 -5.83 2.93 17.15
N PHE A 226 -5.57 1.92 16.31
CA PHE A 226 -4.21 1.40 16.17
C PHE A 226 -3.27 2.41 15.49
N VAL A 227 -3.78 3.15 14.49
CA VAL A 227 -3.02 4.22 13.83
C VAL A 227 -2.73 5.37 14.80
N ASP A 228 -3.63 5.67 15.75
CA ASP A 228 -3.40 6.64 16.81
C ASP A 228 -2.23 6.23 17.71
N TYR A 229 -2.04 4.94 17.97
CA TYR A 229 -0.86 4.47 18.70
C TYR A 229 0.43 4.58 17.87
N LEU A 230 0.36 4.39 16.55
CA LEU A 230 1.50 4.67 15.66
C LEU A 230 1.86 6.16 15.66
N HIS A 231 0.85 7.05 15.64
CA HIS A 231 1.06 8.50 15.73
C HIS A 231 1.71 8.93 17.04
N GLN A 232 1.44 8.21 18.13
CA GLN A 232 2.07 8.40 19.44
C GLN A 232 3.46 7.76 19.53
N GLU A 233 3.96 7.19 18.44
CA GLU A 233 5.22 6.46 18.36
C GLU A 233 5.34 5.34 19.42
N GLU A 234 4.22 4.67 19.72
CA GLU A 234 4.24 3.60 20.70
C GLU A 234 5.09 2.40 20.22
N PRO A 235 5.99 1.85 21.07
CA PRO A 235 6.97 0.86 20.62
C PRO A 235 6.38 -0.42 19.99
N LEU A 236 5.38 -1.03 20.63
CA LEU A 236 4.80 -2.29 20.15
C LEU A 236 4.01 -2.11 18.83
N PRO A 237 3.15 -1.08 18.66
CA PRO A 237 2.54 -0.76 17.37
C PRO A 237 3.55 -0.51 16.26
N ILE A 238 4.64 0.24 16.53
CA ILE A 238 5.73 0.40 15.57
C ILE A 238 6.34 -0.96 15.21
N LEU A 239 6.57 -1.85 16.17
CA LEU A 239 7.09 -3.19 15.91
C LEU A 239 6.14 -4.04 15.03
N VAL A 240 4.82 -3.92 15.21
CA VAL A 240 3.85 -4.56 14.32
C VAL A 240 3.96 -3.99 12.90
N MET A 241 4.13 -2.68 12.75
CA MET A 241 4.36 -2.04 11.45
C MET A 241 5.70 -2.46 10.83
N VAL A 242 6.75 -2.68 11.62
CA VAL A 242 8.03 -3.26 11.16
C VAL A 242 7.79 -4.63 10.52
N HIS A 243 6.95 -5.48 11.10
CA HIS A 243 6.61 -6.77 10.51
C HIS A 243 5.79 -6.63 9.22
N TRP A 244 4.94 -5.61 9.12
CA TRP A 244 4.31 -5.25 7.84
C TRP A 244 5.34 -4.78 6.80
N GLY A 245 6.39 -4.06 7.22
CA GLY A 245 7.51 -3.68 6.36
C GLY A 245 8.25 -4.88 5.76
N VAL A 246 8.33 -6.01 6.46
CA VAL A 246 8.84 -7.28 5.90
C VAL A 246 7.93 -7.79 4.78
N LEU A 247 6.61 -7.78 4.97
CA LEU A 247 5.66 -8.14 3.92
C LEU A 247 5.77 -7.20 2.71
N LEU A 248 5.98 -5.90 2.94
CA LEU A 248 6.21 -4.92 1.88
C LEU A 248 7.51 -5.18 1.12
N ALA A 249 8.56 -5.65 1.79
CA ALA A 249 9.83 -5.97 1.15
C ALA A 249 9.73 -7.13 0.16
N GLU A 250 8.75 -8.02 0.30
CA GLU A 250 8.49 -9.10 -0.66
C GLU A 250 8.06 -8.59 -2.05
N LEU A 251 7.65 -7.32 -2.16
CA LEU A 251 7.31 -6.70 -3.44
C LEU A 251 8.54 -6.13 -4.16
N ASP A 252 9.68 -6.02 -3.50
CA ASP A 252 10.90 -5.48 -4.10
C ASP A 252 11.40 -6.40 -5.21
N GLY A 253 11.79 -5.82 -6.34
CA GLY A 253 12.17 -6.55 -7.55
C GLY A 253 11.00 -7.07 -8.40
N GLU A 254 9.84 -7.34 -7.81
CA GLU A 254 8.64 -7.83 -8.51
C GLU A 254 7.71 -6.69 -8.95
N VAL A 255 7.60 -5.65 -8.11
CA VAL A 255 6.64 -4.56 -8.30
C VAL A 255 7.36 -3.21 -8.23
N TRP A 256 7.44 -2.54 -9.38
CA TRP A 256 8.26 -1.33 -9.55
C TRP A 256 7.93 -0.21 -8.55
N TRP A 257 6.65 -0.06 -8.15
CA TRP A 257 6.23 1.00 -7.23
C TRP A 257 6.55 0.71 -5.77
N ALA A 258 6.91 -0.52 -5.41
CA ALA A 258 7.26 -0.92 -4.06
C ALA A 258 8.79 -0.99 -3.84
N SER A 259 9.58 -0.65 -4.86
CA SER A 259 11.02 -0.90 -4.82
C SER A 259 11.67 -0.24 -3.60
N LYS A 260 12.51 -1.00 -2.89
CA LYS A 260 13.23 -0.62 -1.66
C LYS A 260 12.36 -0.12 -0.49
N SER A 261 11.03 -0.10 -0.63
CA SER A 261 10.13 0.57 0.31
C SER A 261 10.04 -0.18 1.65
N GLY A 262 9.96 -1.52 1.60
CA GLY A 262 9.91 -2.36 2.80
C GLY A 262 11.17 -2.26 3.64
N ARG A 263 12.34 -2.36 3.01
CA ARG A 263 13.65 -2.23 3.70
C ARG A 263 13.83 -0.86 4.33
N ALA A 264 13.48 0.22 3.61
CA ALA A 264 13.57 1.57 4.14
C ALA A 264 12.67 1.75 5.36
N LEU A 265 11.42 1.25 5.30
CA LEU A 265 10.50 1.28 6.44
C LEU A 265 11.02 0.51 7.65
N VAL A 266 11.50 -0.72 7.45
CA VAL A 266 12.05 -1.53 8.56
C VAL A 266 13.25 -0.83 9.20
N SER A 267 14.17 -0.29 8.39
CA SER A 267 15.33 0.45 8.88
C SER A 267 14.93 1.66 9.74
N ASP A 268 14.03 2.50 9.23
CA ASP A 268 13.66 3.75 9.89
C ASP A 268 12.82 3.51 11.14
N ALA A 269 11.86 2.58 11.07
CA ALA A 269 11.00 2.22 12.19
C ALA A 269 11.78 1.55 13.33
N LEU A 270 12.73 0.67 13.01
CA LEU A 270 13.64 0.12 14.03
C LEU A 270 14.56 1.20 14.60
N GLY A 271 15.03 2.13 13.79
CA GLY A 271 15.81 3.28 14.26
C GLY A 271 15.04 4.16 15.26
N ILE A 272 13.71 4.26 15.15
CA ILE A 272 12.87 4.94 16.14
C ILE A 272 12.85 4.16 17.46
N LEU A 273 12.64 2.84 17.41
CA LEU A 273 12.66 1.97 18.60
C LEU A 273 14.01 2.01 19.32
N ASP A 274 15.10 1.95 18.56
CA ASP A 274 16.48 1.97 19.09
C ASP A 274 16.77 3.32 19.77
N ARG A 275 16.32 4.45 19.21
CA ARG A 275 16.41 5.77 19.86
C ARG A 275 15.56 5.89 21.13
N GLY A 276 14.42 5.21 21.17
CA GLY A 276 13.57 5.09 22.35
C GLY A 276 14.13 4.18 23.44
N GLY A 277 15.24 3.48 23.18
CA GLY A 277 15.86 2.54 24.11
C GLY A 277 15.06 1.25 24.32
N VAL A 278 14.15 0.91 23.39
CA VAL A 278 13.30 -0.28 23.48
C VAL A 278 13.88 -1.39 22.61
N ASP A 279 14.28 -2.49 23.22
CA ASP A 279 14.75 -3.70 22.52
C ASP A 279 13.78 -4.87 22.76
N PHE A 280 13.10 -5.30 21.69
CA PHE A 280 12.25 -6.48 21.69
C PHE A 280 13.00 -7.78 21.36
N GLY A 281 14.34 -7.74 21.35
CA GLY A 281 15.22 -8.88 21.12
C GLY A 281 14.91 -9.56 19.79
N ILE A 282 14.49 -10.83 19.86
CA ILE A 282 14.20 -11.66 18.68
C ILE A 282 13.11 -11.05 17.80
N ALA A 283 12.12 -10.37 18.39
CA ALA A 283 11.04 -9.77 17.61
C ALA A 283 11.52 -8.58 16.76
N SER A 284 12.58 -7.88 17.19
CA SER A 284 13.21 -6.83 16.39
C SER A 284 14.34 -7.34 15.48
N SER A 285 14.97 -8.48 15.78
CA SER A 285 16.03 -9.04 14.94
C SER A 285 15.52 -9.83 13.73
N TRP A 286 14.35 -10.48 13.84
CA TRP A 286 13.75 -11.21 12.71
C TRP A 286 13.49 -10.30 11.50
N PRO A 287 12.83 -9.13 11.64
CA PRO A 287 12.65 -8.22 10.51
C PRO A 287 13.97 -7.77 9.88
N ARG A 288 14.99 -7.44 10.69
CA ARG A 288 16.33 -7.04 10.20
C ARG A 288 16.91 -8.11 9.28
N GLY A 289 16.89 -9.36 9.73
CA GLY A 289 17.38 -10.50 8.94
C GLY A 289 16.61 -10.68 7.63
N LYS A 290 15.27 -10.54 7.63
CA LYS A 290 14.45 -10.73 6.42
C LYS A 290 14.69 -9.66 5.35
N VAL A 291 15.05 -8.43 5.74
CA VAL A 291 15.32 -7.34 4.78
C VAL A 291 16.81 -7.06 4.54
N GLY A 292 17.71 -7.90 5.10
CA GLY A 292 19.16 -7.75 4.92
C GLY A 292 19.75 -6.49 5.57
N LEU A 293 19.33 -6.20 6.81
CA LEU A 293 19.90 -5.15 7.68
C LEU A 293 20.79 -5.76 8.76
#